data_AF-A0A3N5HGF8-F1
#
_entry.id   AF-A0A3N5HGF8-F1
#
_cell.length_a   1.000
_cell.length_b   1.000
_cell.length_c   1.000
_cell.angle_alpha   90.00
_cell.angle_beta   90.00
_cell.angle_gamma   90.00
#
_symmetry.space_group_name_H-M   'P 1'
#
loop_
_entity.id
_entity.type
_entity.pdbx_description
1 polymer ?
#
loop_
_entity_poly.entity_id
_entity_poly.type
_entity_poly.pdbx_seq_one_letter_code
_entity_poly.pdbx_strand_id
1 'polypeptide(L)'
;MREIAVALFEMAVRDVVGHPTAPGSTWVASDPDPAVDRKSMSVDRLEPCGVAQCARVTARYQMSSKGVVRAMRSGKAFLERSGVNPAEAEVLDAELEYHEELLLEPGTLVDHGARFSRITRVTFAGPQGTPIPVEFRATLEQSSSFP
;
A
#
# COMPACT_ATOMS: atom_id res chain seq x y z
N MET A 1 -14.98 4.98 4.69
CA MET A 1 -13.75 5.63 4.14
C MET A 1 -12.93 6.26 5.24
N ARG A 2 -13.46 7.24 6.00
CA ARG A 2 -12.73 7.87 7.11
C ARG A 2 -12.25 6.89 8.20
N GLU A 3 -13.10 5.95 8.62
CA GLU A 3 -12.75 4.93 9.63
C GLU A 3 -11.60 4.01 9.17
N ILE A 4 -11.56 3.68 7.87
CA ILE A 4 -10.49 2.86 7.27
C ILE A 4 -9.16 3.63 7.28
N ALA A 5 -9.21 4.93 6.98
CA ALA A 5 -8.03 5.80 7.03
C ALA A 5 -7.43 5.88 8.43
N VAL A 6 -8.29 6.09 9.44
CA VAL A 6 -7.86 6.15 10.85
C VAL A 6 -7.25 4.82 11.30
N ALA A 7 -7.86 3.67 10.97
CA ALA A 7 -7.33 2.37 11.35
C ALA A 7 -5.97 2.07 10.69
N LEU A 8 -5.81 2.36 9.40
CA LEU A 8 -4.54 2.20 8.68
C LEU A 8 -3.45 3.10 9.26
N PHE A 9 -3.82 4.33 9.62
CA PHE A 9 -2.92 5.26 10.27
C PHE A 9 -2.46 4.76 11.65
N GLU A 10 -3.38 4.34 12.52
CA GLU A 10 -3.02 3.82 13.85
C GLU A 10 -2.09 2.61 13.77
N MET A 11 -2.32 1.71 12.80
CA MET A 11 -1.41 0.60 12.54
C MET A 11 -0.03 1.10 12.11
N ALA A 12 0.04 2.01 11.15
CA ALA A 12 1.29 2.50 10.60
C ALA A 12 2.11 3.29 11.64
N VAL A 13 1.47 4.06 12.54
CA VAL A 13 2.15 4.73 13.65
C VAL A 13 2.72 3.73 14.65
N ARG A 14 1.99 2.66 15.00
CA ARG A 14 2.50 1.60 15.89
C ARG A 14 3.78 0.97 15.34
N ASP A 15 3.88 0.86 14.02
CA ASP A 15 5.07 0.33 13.35
C ASP A 15 6.28 1.28 13.39
N VAL A 16 6.09 2.56 13.74
CA VAL A 16 7.17 3.56 13.86
C VAL A 16 7.64 3.74 15.30
N VAL A 17 6.76 3.51 16.28
CA VAL A 17 7.07 3.71 17.70
C VAL A 17 8.27 2.85 18.13
N GLY A 18 9.29 3.50 18.70
CA GLY A 18 10.49 2.82 19.22
C GLY A 18 11.57 2.53 18.16
N HIS A 19 11.38 2.95 16.90
CA HIS A 19 12.37 2.80 15.83
C HIS A 19 13.15 4.10 15.54
N PRO A 20 14.36 4.00 14.96
CA PRO A 20 15.15 5.17 14.60
C PRO A 20 14.47 6.04 13.54
N THR A 21 14.55 7.35 13.71
CA THR A 21 13.90 8.37 12.84
C THR A 21 14.89 9.11 11.93
N ALA A 22 16.17 8.70 11.91
CA ALA A 22 17.17 9.29 11.04
C ALA A 22 17.00 8.80 9.58
N PRO A 23 17.20 9.65 8.55
CA PRO A 23 17.19 9.23 7.15
C PRO A 23 18.10 8.02 6.89
N GLY A 24 17.59 7.07 6.11
CA GLY A 24 18.27 5.79 5.80
C GLY A 24 18.04 4.68 6.83
N SER A 25 17.38 4.98 7.96
CA SER A 25 16.98 3.95 8.93
C SER A 25 15.96 3.00 8.31
N THR A 26 16.11 1.69 8.55
CA THR A 26 15.16 0.67 8.07
C THR A 26 14.89 -0.37 9.14
N TRP A 27 13.68 -0.94 9.13
CA TRP A 27 13.29 -2.04 10.00
C TRP A 27 12.18 -2.88 9.36
N VAL A 28 11.88 -4.03 9.96
CA VAL A 28 10.79 -4.91 9.55
C VAL A 28 9.66 -4.77 10.57
N ALA A 29 8.45 -4.55 10.09
CA ALA A 29 7.25 -4.51 10.90
C ALA A 29 6.42 -5.77 10.68
N SER A 30 5.60 -6.13 11.67
CA SER A 30 4.65 -7.24 11.54
C SER A 30 3.37 -6.74 10.88
N ASP A 31 2.87 -7.47 9.89
CA ASP A 31 1.58 -7.15 9.29
C ASP A 31 0.53 -8.21 9.66
N PRO A 32 -0.68 -7.82 10.09
CA PRO A 32 -1.72 -8.78 10.44
C PRO A 32 -2.38 -9.44 9.22
N ASP A 33 -2.18 -8.92 8.00
CA ASP A 33 -2.74 -9.50 6.79
C ASP A 33 -1.94 -10.73 6.35
N PRO A 34 -2.53 -11.94 6.33
CA PRO A 34 -1.84 -13.15 5.88
C PRO A 34 -1.48 -13.14 4.38
N ALA A 35 -1.92 -12.13 3.63
CA ALA A 35 -1.48 -11.87 2.27
C ALA A 35 -0.11 -11.21 2.19
N VAL A 36 0.47 -10.73 3.31
CA VAL A 36 1.76 -10.05 3.37
C VAL A 36 2.79 -11.01 3.96
N ASP A 37 3.87 -11.30 3.21
CA ASP A 37 5.01 -12.07 3.72
C ASP A 37 5.96 -11.18 4.53
N ARG A 38 6.13 -9.92 4.11
CA ARG A 38 7.03 -8.99 4.78
C ARG A 38 6.58 -7.54 4.60
N LYS A 39 6.55 -6.77 5.69
CA LYS A 39 6.44 -5.32 5.68
C LYS A 39 7.79 -4.71 6.08
N SER A 40 8.37 -3.91 5.18
CA SER A 40 9.65 -3.22 5.41
C SER A 40 9.41 -1.72 5.49
N MET A 41 9.91 -1.10 6.54
CA MET A 41 9.80 0.34 6.80
C MET A 41 11.14 1.03 6.52
N SER A 42 11.10 2.24 5.98
CA SER A 42 12.28 3.10 5.81
C SER A 42 11.96 4.55 6.15
N VAL A 43 12.93 5.24 6.77
CA VAL A 43 12.92 6.70 6.82
C VAL A 43 13.64 7.20 5.58
N ASP A 44 12.90 7.79 4.65
CA ASP A 44 13.47 8.20 3.36
C ASP A 44 14.24 9.51 3.50
N ARG A 45 13.61 10.51 4.13
CA ARG A 45 14.18 11.85 4.34
C ARG A 45 13.47 12.59 5.46
N LEU A 46 14.10 13.67 5.93
CA LEU A 46 13.41 14.70 6.69
C LEU A 46 12.94 15.79 5.73
N GLU A 47 11.73 16.31 5.94
CA GLU A 47 11.18 17.42 5.15
C GLU A 47 10.38 18.39 6.04
N PRO A 48 10.24 19.67 5.65
CA PRO A 48 9.45 20.64 6.40
C PRO A 48 7.96 20.26 6.41
N CYS A 49 7.33 20.37 7.59
CA CYS A 49 5.90 20.13 7.80
C CYS A 49 5.32 21.26 8.68
N GLY A 50 5.05 22.41 8.08
CA GLY A 50 4.70 23.62 8.83
C GLY A 50 5.90 24.21 9.57
N VAL A 51 5.83 24.30 10.89
CA VAL A 51 6.91 24.84 11.74
C VAL A 51 7.90 23.77 12.22
N ALA A 52 7.64 22.49 11.94
CA ALA A 52 8.45 21.37 12.37
C ALA A 52 9.23 20.73 11.20
N GLN A 53 10.16 19.83 11.53
CA GLN A 53 10.73 18.88 10.59
C GLN A 53 10.10 17.50 10.82
N CYS A 54 9.57 16.92 9.75
CA CYS A 54 8.96 15.60 9.78
C CYS A 54 9.83 14.59 9.06
N ALA A 55 9.84 13.36 9.58
CA ALA A 55 10.33 12.20 8.88
C ALA A 55 9.27 11.71 7.88
N ARG A 56 9.66 11.58 6.62
CA ARG A 56 8.91 10.82 5.62
C ARG A 56 9.27 9.35 5.79
N VAL A 57 8.32 8.57 6.30
CA VAL A 57 8.46 7.13 6.51
C VAL A 57 7.68 6.41 5.43
N THR A 58 8.31 5.43 4.78
CA THR A 58 7.70 4.64 3.72
C THR A 58 7.62 3.17 4.14
N ALA A 59 6.48 2.54 3.88
CA ALA A 59 6.29 1.10 4.04
C ALA A 59 6.20 0.42 2.68
N ARG A 60 6.99 -0.65 2.49
CA ARG A 60 6.93 -1.52 1.32
C ARG A 60 6.56 -2.94 1.73
N TYR A 61 5.71 -3.55 0.92
CA TYR A 61 5.10 -4.84 1.21
C TYR A 61 5.55 -5.89 0.20
N GLN A 62 6.07 -6.99 0.70
CA GLN A 62 6.25 -8.21 -0.06
C GLN A 62 5.01 -9.08 0.13
N MET A 63 4.31 -9.36 -0.96
CA MET A 63 3.06 -10.12 -0.95
C MET A 63 3.31 -11.62 -1.05
N SER A 64 2.51 -12.39 -0.31
CA SER A 64 2.47 -13.84 -0.38
C SER A 64 1.65 -14.32 -1.58
N SER A 65 1.67 -15.63 -1.83
CA SER A 65 0.79 -16.27 -2.83
C SER A 65 -0.69 -16.01 -2.57
N LYS A 66 -1.10 -15.78 -1.31
CA LYS A 66 -2.48 -15.37 -0.97
C LYS A 66 -2.78 -13.95 -1.46
N GLY A 67 -1.78 -13.06 -1.47
CA GLY A 67 -1.87 -11.73 -2.08
C GLY A 67 -2.13 -11.79 -3.58
N VAL A 68 -1.41 -12.67 -4.28
CA VAL A 68 -1.64 -12.96 -5.72
C VAL A 68 -3.06 -13.48 -5.95
N VAL A 69 -3.56 -14.41 -5.13
CA VAL A 69 -4.96 -14.89 -5.21
C VAL A 69 -5.98 -13.76 -5.02
N ARG A 70 -5.70 -12.80 -4.12
CA ARG A 70 -6.55 -11.63 -3.93
C ARG A 70 -6.51 -10.68 -5.14
N ALA A 71 -5.34 -10.50 -5.76
CA ALA A 71 -5.21 -9.75 -7.00
C ALA A 71 -6.05 -10.37 -8.12
N MET A 72 -5.93 -11.69 -8.32
CA MET A 72 -6.75 -12.43 -9.29
C MET A 72 -8.25 -12.26 -9.07
N ARG A 73 -8.71 -12.31 -7.81
CA ARG A 73 -10.14 -12.08 -7.48
C ARG A 73 -10.60 -10.69 -7.88
N SER A 74 -9.76 -9.68 -7.69
CA SER A 74 -10.06 -8.30 -8.10
C SER A 74 -10.17 -8.19 -9.62
N GLY A 75 -9.27 -8.87 -10.35
CA GLY A 75 -9.34 -9.00 -11.80
C GLY A 75 -10.62 -9.68 -12.29
N LYS A 76 -11.01 -10.82 -11.70
CA LYS A 76 -12.27 -11.51 -12.03
C LYS A 76 -13.49 -10.63 -11.83
N ALA A 77 -13.56 -9.93 -10.68
CA ALA A 77 -14.66 -9.02 -10.41
C ALA A 77 -14.71 -7.84 -11.42
N PHE A 78 -13.58 -7.42 -11.97
CA PHE A 78 -13.56 -6.41 -13.03
C PHE A 78 -14.11 -6.96 -14.35
N LEU A 79 -13.75 -8.18 -14.74
CA LEU A 79 -14.28 -8.83 -15.94
C LEU A 79 -15.79 -8.98 -15.86
N GLU A 80 -16.31 -9.44 -14.72
CA GLU A 80 -17.75 -9.57 -14.47
C GLU A 80 -18.46 -8.24 -14.65
N ARG A 81 -17.94 -7.16 -14.06
CA ARG A 81 -18.51 -5.80 -14.22
C ARG A 81 -18.42 -5.27 -15.64
N SER A 82 -17.47 -5.77 -16.43
CA SER A 82 -17.27 -5.38 -17.83
C SER A 82 -18.08 -6.26 -18.81
N GLY A 83 -18.92 -7.16 -18.29
CA GLY A 83 -19.74 -8.08 -19.11
C GLY A 83 -18.95 -9.25 -19.70
N VAL A 84 -17.72 -9.48 -19.25
CA VAL A 84 -16.89 -10.62 -19.67
C VAL A 84 -17.06 -11.75 -18.65
N ASN A 85 -17.30 -12.96 -19.13
CA ASN A 85 -17.36 -14.13 -18.27
C ASN A 85 -15.95 -14.42 -17.70
N PRO A 86 -15.72 -14.26 -16.38
CA PRO A 86 -14.40 -14.49 -15.78
C PRO A 86 -13.96 -15.96 -15.82
N ALA A 87 -14.87 -16.91 -16.10
CA ALA A 87 -14.52 -18.32 -16.30
C ALA A 87 -13.86 -18.57 -17.67
N GLU A 88 -14.06 -17.67 -18.62
CA GLU A 88 -13.48 -17.74 -19.98
C GLU A 88 -12.16 -16.96 -20.09
N ALA A 89 -11.81 -16.19 -19.06
CA ALA A 89 -10.58 -15.43 -19.00
C ALA A 89 -9.49 -16.21 -18.26
N GLU A 90 -8.39 -16.47 -18.95
CA GLU A 90 -7.17 -17.00 -18.35
C GLU A 90 -6.35 -15.85 -17.77
N VAL A 91 -5.95 -15.98 -16.50
CA VAL A 91 -5.04 -15.04 -15.83
C VAL A 91 -3.63 -15.60 -15.95
N LEU A 92 -2.75 -14.86 -16.61
CA LEU A 92 -1.35 -15.22 -16.82
C LEU A 92 -0.48 -14.83 -15.63
N ASP A 93 -0.76 -13.66 -15.05
CA ASP A 93 0.01 -13.11 -13.93
C ASP A 93 -0.85 -12.18 -13.08
N ALA A 94 -0.50 -12.04 -11.80
CA ALA A 94 -1.13 -11.08 -10.92
C ALA A 94 -0.16 -10.58 -9.84
N GLU A 95 -0.05 -9.26 -9.73
CA GLU A 95 0.77 -8.55 -8.76
C GLU A 95 -0.13 -7.70 -7.85
N LEU A 96 0.26 -7.61 -6.59
CA LEU A 96 -0.33 -6.69 -5.63
C LEU A 96 0.80 -5.93 -4.94
N GLU A 97 0.72 -4.62 -5.00
CA GLU A 97 1.69 -3.70 -4.42
C GLU A 97 0.96 -2.81 -3.41
N TYR A 98 1.46 -2.78 -2.17
CA TYR A 98 1.05 -1.80 -1.17
C TYR A 98 2.21 -0.86 -0.89
N HIS A 99 1.86 0.41 -0.75
CA HIS A 99 2.80 1.45 -0.40
C HIS A 99 2.13 2.45 0.53
N GLU A 100 2.78 2.70 1.66
CA GLU A 100 2.33 3.68 2.66
C GLU A 100 3.41 4.73 2.82
N GLU A 101 3.00 5.98 2.87
CA GLU A 101 3.84 7.09 3.27
C GLU A 101 3.22 7.75 4.49
N LEU A 102 4.03 8.02 5.50
CA LEU A 102 3.67 8.78 6.68
C LEU A 102 4.60 9.99 6.77
N LEU A 103 4.05 11.12 7.18
CA LEU A 103 4.80 12.32 7.50
C LEU A 103 4.61 12.62 8.98
N LEU A 104 5.65 12.33 9.77
CA LEU A 104 5.58 12.32 11.23
C LEU A 104 6.65 13.21 11.85
N GLU A 105 6.31 13.98 12.88
CA GLU A 105 7.30 14.64 13.73
C GLU A 105 8.10 13.60 14.55
N PRO A 106 9.43 13.53 14.44
CA PRO A 106 10.21 12.47 15.11
C PRO A 106 10.12 12.45 16.64
N GLY A 107 9.96 13.61 17.27
CA GLY A 107 9.97 13.73 18.74
C GLY A 107 8.61 13.52 19.40
N THR A 108 7.53 13.81 18.68
CA THR A 108 6.15 13.80 19.21
C THR A 108 5.27 12.75 18.54
N LEU A 109 5.70 12.23 17.38
CA LEU A 109 4.91 11.38 16.48
C LEU A 109 3.60 12.02 16.04
N VAL A 110 3.51 13.36 16.09
CA VAL A 110 2.41 14.11 15.51
C VAL A 110 2.42 13.89 14.00
N ASP A 111 1.25 13.56 13.47
CA ASP A 111 1.03 13.34 12.06
C ASP A 111 0.70 14.63 11.31
N HIS A 112 1.31 14.73 10.13
CA HIS A 112 1.15 15.83 9.17
C HIS A 112 0.65 15.34 7.82
N GLY A 113 0.49 14.04 7.63
CA GLY A 113 -0.07 13.46 6.43
C GLY A 113 0.26 11.99 6.27
N ALA A 114 -0.69 11.26 5.68
CA ALA A 114 -0.51 9.87 5.31
C ALA A 114 -1.07 9.62 3.90
N ARG A 115 -0.34 8.82 3.13
CA ARG A 115 -0.77 8.34 1.82
C ARG A 115 -0.69 6.83 1.79
N PHE A 116 -1.83 6.20 1.53
CA PHE A 116 -1.93 4.76 1.38
C PHE A 116 -2.30 4.47 -0.07
N SER A 117 -1.48 3.68 -0.75
CA SER A 117 -1.75 3.26 -2.11
C SER A 117 -1.69 1.74 -2.22
N ARG A 118 -2.65 1.21 -2.99
CA ARG A 118 -2.74 -0.19 -3.35
C ARG A 118 -2.86 -0.26 -4.86
N ILE A 119 -1.91 -0.95 -5.48
CA ILE A 119 -1.91 -1.19 -6.91
C ILE A 119 -2.05 -2.68 -7.13
N THR A 120 -3.08 -3.08 -7.87
CA THR A 120 -3.27 -4.47 -8.29
C THR A 120 -3.04 -4.52 -9.79
N ARG A 121 -2.09 -5.32 -10.26
CA ARG A 121 -1.89 -5.58 -11.69
C ARG A 121 -2.31 -7.00 -11.98
N VAL A 122 -3.10 -7.20 -13.03
CA VAL A 122 -3.54 -8.52 -13.49
C VAL A 122 -3.34 -8.59 -14.98
N THR A 123 -2.64 -9.62 -15.44
CA THR A 123 -2.41 -9.86 -16.87
C THR A 123 -3.31 -11.00 -17.32
N PHE A 124 -4.17 -10.72 -18.32
CA PHE A 124 -5.07 -11.72 -18.90
C PHE A 124 -4.52 -12.25 -20.22
N ALA A 125 -4.89 -13.47 -20.60
CA ALA A 125 -4.69 -13.97 -21.95
C ALA A 125 -5.70 -13.30 -22.90
N GLY A 126 -5.19 -12.62 -23.91
CA GLY A 126 -5.97 -12.05 -24.99
C GLY A 126 -6.13 -13.02 -26.17
N PRO A 127 -6.82 -12.57 -27.24
CA PRO A 127 -6.93 -13.34 -28.48
C PRO A 127 -5.55 -13.76 -28.98
N GLN A 128 -5.41 -15.03 -29.35
CA GLN A 128 -4.16 -15.63 -29.85
C GLN A 128 -3.00 -15.63 -28.81
N GLY A 129 -3.31 -15.58 -27.51
CA GLY A 129 -2.31 -15.64 -26.44
C GLY A 129 -1.57 -14.32 -26.19
N THR A 130 -2.05 -13.21 -26.76
CA THR A 130 -1.45 -11.88 -26.52
C THR A 130 -1.72 -11.44 -25.08
N PRO A 131 -0.72 -11.12 -24.24
CA PRO A 131 -0.96 -10.68 -22.87
C PRO A 131 -1.63 -9.29 -22.83
N ILE A 132 -2.67 -9.16 -22.01
CA ILE A 132 -3.39 -7.88 -21.80
C ILE A 132 -3.23 -7.48 -20.33
N PRO A 133 -2.35 -6.50 -20.01
CA PRO A 133 -2.18 -6.02 -18.65
C PRO A 133 -3.31 -5.07 -18.25
N VAL A 134 -3.83 -5.25 -17.04
CA VAL A 134 -4.84 -4.38 -16.43
C VAL A 134 -4.34 -3.94 -15.05
N GLU A 135 -4.27 -2.63 -14.83
CA GLU A 135 -3.88 -2.04 -13.54
C GLU A 135 -5.11 -1.44 -12.83
N PHE A 136 -5.27 -1.79 -11.56
CA PHE A 136 -6.24 -1.17 -10.65
C PHE A 136 -5.48 -0.41 -9.57
N ARG A 137 -5.68 0.90 -9.52
CA ARG A 137 -5.08 1.76 -8.49
C ARG A 137 -6.14 2.24 -7.53
N ALA A 138 -5.95 1.95 -6.25
CA ALA A 138 -6.67 2.58 -5.16
C ALA A 138 -5.68 3.48 -4.40
N THR A 139 -6.06 4.73 -4.17
CA THR A 139 -5.27 5.66 -3.37
C THR A 139 -6.18 6.30 -2.35
N LEU A 140 -5.74 6.29 -1.11
CA LEU A 140 -6.36 6.96 0.00
C LEU A 140 -5.33 7.97 0.53
N GLU A 141 -5.69 9.23 0.48
CA GLU A 141 -4.86 10.32 1.00
C GLU A 141 -5.56 10.91 2.22
N GLN A 142 -4.80 11.08 3.29
CA GLN A 142 -5.23 11.80 4.46
C GLN A 142 -4.21 12.90 4.70
N SER A 143 -4.66 14.15 4.61
CA SER A 143 -3.92 15.28 5.14
C SER A 143 -4.51 15.63 6.49
N SER A 144 -3.65 15.74 7.49
CA SER A 144 -3.97 16.31 8.78
C SER A 144 -3.63 17.79 8.71
N SER A 145 -4.66 18.62 8.56
CA SER A 145 -4.53 20.05 8.85
C SER A 145 -4.66 20.22 10.36
N PHE A 146 -3.59 20.00 11.11
CA PHE A 146 -3.54 20.51 12.48
C PHE A 146 -3.16 22.00 12.42
N PRO A 147 -3.90 22.89 13.13
CA PRO A 147 -3.56 24.31 13.25
C PRO A 147 -2.26 24.54 14.03
#